data_AF-A0A1F5B4P1-F1
#
_entry.id   AF-A0A1F5B4P1-F1
#
_cell.length_a   1.000
_cell.length_b   1.000
_cell.length_c   1.000
_cell.angle_alpha   90.00
_cell.angle_beta   90.00
_cell.angle_gamma   90.00
#
_symmetry.space_group_name_H-M   'P 1'
#
loop_
_entity.id
_entity.type
_entity.pdbx_description
1 polymer ?
#
loop_
_entity_poly.entity_id
_entity_poly.type
_entity_poly.pdbx_seq_one_letter_code
_entity_poly.pdbx_strand_id
1 'polypeptide(L)'
;MPGASDTQAVRAVFFIDPESKIRALIYYPLANGRNFDEIKRLLQAMQTADKHKVATPADWRPGDKVIIPPPGSCGQAQERVAGAGQDYECLDWFLCFKSLPK
;
A
#
# COMPACT_ATOMS: atom_id res chain seq x y z
N MET A 1 6.65 22.90 -21.52
CA MET A 1 8.01 23.28 -21.99
C MET A 1 7.96 23.36 -23.51
N PRO A 2 8.25 24.51 -24.13
CA PRO A 2 8.29 24.59 -25.58
C PRO A 2 9.48 23.76 -26.08
N GLY A 3 9.20 22.65 -26.79
CA GLY A 3 10.21 21.71 -27.30
C GLY A 3 10.00 20.24 -26.91
N ALA A 4 9.03 19.91 -26.06
CA ALA A 4 8.61 18.52 -25.90
C ALA A 4 7.74 18.12 -27.10
N SER A 5 8.13 17.06 -27.82
CA SER A 5 7.32 16.48 -28.90
C SER A 5 6.01 15.94 -28.32
N ASP A 6 4.87 16.45 -28.78
CA ASP A 6 3.51 16.03 -28.36
C ASP A 6 3.18 14.56 -28.70
N THR A 7 4.09 13.85 -29.39
CA THR A 7 3.91 12.47 -29.85
C THR A 7 4.72 11.44 -29.03
N GLN A 8 5.46 11.88 -28.01
CA GLN A 8 6.26 10.98 -27.17
C GLN A 8 5.47 10.48 -25.96
N ALA A 9 5.50 9.17 -25.73
CA ALA A 9 4.88 8.58 -24.55
C ALA A 9 5.49 9.16 -23.26
N VAL A 10 4.63 9.67 -22.37
CA VAL A 10 5.01 10.07 -21.01
C VAL A 10 5.61 8.88 -20.26
N ARG A 11 6.39 9.13 -19.20
CA ARG A 11 7.04 8.08 -18.41
C ARG A 11 6.01 7.42 -17.48
N ALA A 12 5.21 6.51 -18.03
CA ALA A 12 4.21 5.74 -17.30
C ALA A 12 4.80 4.44 -16.74
N VAL A 13 4.33 4.05 -15.55
CA VAL A 13 4.58 2.75 -14.93
C VAL A 13 3.24 2.12 -14.60
N PHE A 14 3.03 0.88 -15.03
CA PHE A 14 1.82 0.11 -14.77
C PHE A 14 2.18 -1.08 -13.89
N PHE A 15 1.47 -1.24 -12.77
CA PHE A 15 1.54 -2.45 -11.96
C PHE A 15 0.37 -3.35 -12.35
N ILE A 16 0.66 -4.55 -12.84
CA ILE A 16 -0.34 -5.53 -13.28
C ILE A 16 -0.16 -6.77 -12.42
N ASP A 17 -1.24 -7.26 -11.82
CA ASP A 17 -1.23 -8.46 -10.98
C ASP A 17 -1.36 -9.76 -11.83
N PRO A 18 -1.17 -10.95 -11.22
CA PRO A 18 -1.33 -12.23 -11.92
C PRO A 18 -2.72 -12.45 -12.53
N GLU A 19 -3.75 -11.77 -11.99
CA GLU A 19 -5.12 -11.75 -12.50
C GLU A 19 -5.34 -10.74 -13.64
N SER A 20 -4.26 -10.17 -14.19
CA SER A 20 -4.28 -9.20 -15.29
C SER A 20 -5.03 -7.90 -14.98
N LYS A 21 -5.13 -7.53 -13.70
CA LYS A 21 -5.73 -6.26 -13.27
C LYS A 21 -4.65 -5.22 -13.01
N ILE A 22 -4.92 -3.99 -13.41
CA ILE A 22 -4.06 -2.85 -13.10
C ILE A 22 -4.26 -2.48 -11.62
N ARG A 23 -3.18 -2.52 -10.85
CA ARG A 23 -3.17 -2.26 -9.40
C ARG A 23 -2.73 -0.85 -9.04
N ALA A 24 -1.86 -0.25 -9.84
CA ALA A 24 -1.40 1.12 -9.67
C ALA A 24 -0.85 1.66 -11.00
N LEU A 25 -0.94 2.98 -11.16
CA LEU A 25 -0.34 3.72 -12.27
C LEU A 25 0.46 4.89 -11.71
N ILE A 26 1.64 5.13 -12.29
CA ILE A 26 2.43 6.31 -11.97
C ILE A 26 2.85 7.00 -13.26
N TYR A 27 2.55 8.29 -13.38
CA TYR A 27 2.86 9.11 -14.55
C TYR A 27 3.87 10.19 -14.18
N TYR A 28 5.07 10.13 -14.77
CA TYR A 28 6.07 11.19 -14.67
C TYR A 28 6.16 11.97 -15.99
N PRO A 29 6.33 13.31 -15.93
CA PRO A 29 6.70 14.10 -17.11
C PRO A 29 8.04 13.63 -17.71
N LEU A 30 8.26 13.89 -19.00
CA LEU A 30 9.50 13.51 -19.69
C LEU A 30 10.76 14.10 -19.05
N ALA A 31 10.64 15.30 -18.47
CA ALA A 31 11.73 16.02 -17.84
C ALA A 31 12.13 15.49 -16.45
N ASN A 32 11.30 14.64 -15.82
CA ASN A 32 11.52 14.18 -14.46
C ASN A 32 11.87 12.70 -14.43
N GLY A 33 12.95 12.36 -13.72
CA GLY A 33 13.34 10.97 -13.48
C GLY A 33 12.35 10.25 -12.56
N ARG A 34 12.22 8.93 -12.73
CA ARG A 34 11.43 8.07 -11.85
C ARG A 34 12.25 7.72 -10.60
N ASN A 35 11.57 7.55 -9.48
CA ASN A 35 12.16 6.93 -8.30
C ASN A 35 11.94 5.42 -8.32
N PHE A 36 13.00 4.64 -8.59
CA PHE A 36 12.92 3.18 -8.61
C PHE A 36 12.79 2.54 -7.22
N ASP A 37 13.27 3.21 -6.17
CA ASP A 37 13.05 2.74 -4.80
C ASP A 37 11.58 2.79 -4.44
N GLU A 38 10.85 3.83 -4.90
CA GLU A 38 9.40 3.92 -4.69
C GLU A 38 8.64 2.86 -5.49
N ILE A 39 9.06 2.62 -6.74
CA ILE A 39 8.46 1.55 -7.57
C ILE A 39 8.62 0.19 -6.88
N LYS A 40 9.81 -0.10 -6.35
CA LYS A 40 10.09 -1.32 -5.59
C LYS A 40 9.30 -1.38 -4.28
N ARG A 41 9.25 -0.28 -3.52
CA ARG A 41 8.51 -0.19 -2.25
C ARG A 41 7.03 -0.47 -2.48
N LEU A 42 6.42 0.14 -3.50
CA LEU A 42 5.01 -0.06 -3.84
C LEU A 42 4.73 -1.51 -4.25
N LEU A 43 5.61 -2.13 -5.05
CA LEU A 43 5.51 -3.56 -5.39
C LEU A 43 5.51 -4.44 -4.13
N GLN A 44 6.46 -4.22 -3.22
CA GLN A 44 6.55 -4.98 -1.98
C GLN A 44 5.34 -4.73 -1.08
N ALA A 45 4.82 -3.50 -1.04
CA ALA A 45 3.62 -3.16 -0.28
C ALA A 45 2.38 -3.91 -0.80
N MET A 46 2.18 -3.94 -2.12
CA MET A 46 1.07 -4.68 -2.75
C MET A 46 1.18 -6.18 -2.49
N GLN A 47 2.37 -6.77 -2.68
CA GLN A 47 2.61 -8.19 -2.38
C GLN A 47 2.38 -8.52 -0.90
N THR A 48 2.80 -7.64 0.00
CA THR A 48 2.60 -7.80 1.46
C THR A 48 1.12 -7.73 1.82
N ALA A 49 0.40 -6.75 1.28
CA ALA A 49 -1.03 -6.58 1.48
C ALA A 49 -1.82 -7.82 1.01
N ASP A 50 -1.50 -8.34 -0.17
CA ASP A 50 -2.18 -9.50 -0.76
C ASP A 50 -1.88 -10.79 0.01
N LYS A 51 -0.62 -10.99 0.43
CA LYS A 51 -0.16 -12.18 1.18
C LYS A 51 -0.73 -12.23 2.59
N HIS A 52 -0.70 -11.12 3.32
CA HIS A 52 -1.06 -11.08 4.75
C HIS A 52 -2.49 -10.57 5.01
N LYS A 53 -3.22 -10.16 3.96
CA LYS A 53 -4.56 -9.56 4.05
C LYS A 53 -4.56 -8.34 4.97
N VAL A 54 -3.61 -7.44 4.73
CA VAL A 54 -3.38 -6.21 5.50
C VAL A 54 -3.33 -5.00 4.59
N ALA A 55 -3.44 -3.81 5.17
CA ALA A 55 -3.14 -2.56 4.49
C ALA A 55 -1.76 -2.03 4.92
N THR A 56 -1.09 -1.31 4.04
CA THR A 56 0.18 -0.65 4.36
C THR A 56 -0.08 0.84 4.65
N PRO A 57 0.41 1.39 5.77
CA PRO A 57 0.26 2.81 6.07
C PRO A 57 1.02 3.71 5.09
N ALA A 58 0.80 5.03 5.21
CA ALA A 58 1.61 6.02 4.52
C ALA A 58 3.11 5.80 4.82
N ASP A 59 3.94 5.98 3.80
CA ASP A 59 5.41 5.82 3.86
C ASP A 59 5.91 4.44 4.30
N TRP A 60 5.04 3.42 4.38
CA TRP A 60 5.39 2.07 4.83
C TRP A 60 6.58 1.48 4.07
N ARG A 61 7.50 0.87 4.81
CA ARG A 61 8.61 0.07 4.31
C ARG A 61 8.58 -1.34 4.88
N PRO A 62 9.22 -2.32 4.21
CA PRO A 62 9.37 -3.66 4.76
C PRO A 62 9.95 -3.64 6.17
N GLY A 63 9.22 -4.23 7.12
CA GLY A 63 9.56 -4.23 8.55
C GLY A 63 8.70 -3.29 9.40
N ASP A 64 8.04 -2.30 8.80
CA ASP A 64 7.11 -1.42 9.50
C ASP A 64 5.79 -2.14 9.82
N LYS A 65 5.09 -1.66 10.85
CA LYS A 65 3.76 -2.17 11.22
C LYS A 65 2.77 -1.98 10.08
N VAL A 66 1.87 -2.93 9.93
CA VAL A 66 0.79 -2.93 8.93
C VAL A 66 -0.55 -2.70 9.60
N ILE A 67 -1.51 -2.17 8.85
CA ILE A 67 -2.86 -1.91 9.30
C ILE A 67 -3.73 -3.15 9.09
N ILE A 68 -4.48 -3.53 10.12
CA ILE A 68 -5.52 -4.54 10.01
C ILE A 68 -6.74 -3.87 9.34
N PRO A 69 -7.31 -4.42 8.24
CA PRO A 69 -8.48 -3.82 7.58
C PRO A 69 -9.63 -3.57 8.56
N PRO A 70 -10.33 -2.42 8.52
CA PRO A 70 -11.35 -2.05 9.51
C PRO A 70 -12.51 -3.06 9.56
N PRO A 71 -13.20 -3.19 10.71
CA PRO A 71 -14.31 -4.12 10.84
C PRO A 71 -15.51 -3.64 10.01
N GLY A 72 -16.31 -4.58 9.48
CA GLY A 72 -17.48 -4.27 8.65
C GLY A 72 -18.76 -4.00 9.46
N SER A 73 -18.76 -4.24 10.77
CA SER A 73 -19.93 -4.08 11.64
C SER A 73 -19.54 -3.68 13.07
N CYS A 74 -20.49 -3.12 13.81
CA CYS A 74 -20.27 -2.65 15.19
C CYS A 74 -19.89 -3.78 16.16
N GLY A 75 -20.44 -4.99 15.99
CA GLY A 75 -20.10 -6.13 16.86
C GLY A 75 -18.64 -6.53 16.72
N GLN A 76 -18.15 -6.63 15.48
CA GLN A 76 -16.74 -6.92 15.20
C GLN A 76 -15.80 -5.81 15.68
N ALA A 77 -16.27 -4.56 15.70
CA ALA A 77 -15.49 -3.44 16.21
C ALA A 77 -15.24 -3.56 17.72
N GLN A 78 -16.25 -3.95 18.50
CA GLN A 78 -16.11 -4.16 19.94
C GLN A 78 -15.17 -5.32 20.25
N GLU A 79 -15.35 -6.47 19.58
CA GLU A 79 -14.49 -7.65 19.75
C GLU A 79 -13.03 -7.33 19.43
N ARG A 80 -12.80 -6.57 18.36
CA ARG A 80 -11.47 -6.13 17.94
C ARG A 80 -10.79 -5.22 18.95
N VAL A 81 -11.50 -4.25 19.51
CA VAL A 81 -10.92 -3.34 20.51
C VAL A 81 -10.68 -4.10 21.83
N ALA A 82 -11.61 -4.97 22.23
CA ALA A 82 -11.48 -5.78 23.44
C ALA A 82 -10.33 -6.80 23.36
N GLY A 83 -10.02 -7.30 22.16
CA GLY A 83 -8.93 -8.24 21.90
C GLY A 83 -7.55 -7.58 21.68
N ALA A 84 -7.45 -6.25 21.74
CA ALA A 84 -6.17 -5.55 21.56
C ALA A 84 -5.23 -5.82 22.76
N GLY A 85 -3.94 -6.03 22.50
CA GLY A 85 -2.97 -6.29 23.58
C GLY A 85 -1.63 -6.84 23.13
N GLN A 86 -1.55 -8.12 22.79
CA GLN A 86 -0.28 -8.79 22.47
C GLN A 86 0.03 -8.84 20.97
N ASP A 87 -0.94 -9.23 20.13
CA ASP A 87 -0.69 -9.47 18.70
C ASP A 87 -0.87 -8.21 17.84
N TYR A 88 -1.65 -7.23 18.31
CA TYR A 88 -1.91 -5.97 17.63
C TYR A 88 -2.33 -4.88 18.62
N GLU A 89 -2.05 -3.64 18.25
CA GLU A 89 -2.40 -2.44 19.00
C GLU A 89 -3.49 -1.67 18.25
N CYS A 90 -4.49 -1.17 18.97
CA CYS A 90 -5.55 -0.34 18.39
C CYS A 90 -5.44 1.08 18.92
N LEU A 91 -5.38 2.06 18.01
CA LEU A 91 -5.55 3.47 18.35
C LEU A 91 -7.03 3.83 18.45
N ASP A 92 -7.83 3.22 17.58
CA ASP A 92 -9.29 3.31 17.57
C ASP A 92 -9.88 2.05 16.94
N TRP A 93 -11.20 1.87 16.99
CA TRP A 93 -11.90 0.69 16.51
C TRP A 93 -11.65 0.38 15.02
N PHE A 94 -11.40 1.41 14.21
CA PHE A 94 -11.10 1.28 12.78
C PHE A 94 -9.60 1.22 12.47
N LEU A 95 -8.73 1.57 13.44
CA LEU A 95 -7.30 1.74 13.23
C LEU A 95 -6.51 0.89 14.22
N CYS A 96 -6.09 -0.28 13.75
CA CYS A 96 -5.21 -1.15 14.50
C CYS A 96 -4.01 -1.59 13.67
N PHE A 97 -2.86 -1.68 14.34
CA PHE A 97 -1.57 -2.03 13.76
C PHE A 97 -1.08 -3.37 14.29
N LYS A 98 -0.45 -4.15 13.42
CA LYS A 98 0.28 -5.37 13.81
C LYS A 98 1.65 -5.42 13.17
N SER A 99 2.58 -6.09 13.83
CA SER A 99 3.88 -6.42 13.25
C SER A 99 3.77 -7.69 12.42
N LEU A 100 4.45 -7.76 11.27
CA LEU A 100 4.54 -8.99 10.50
C LEU A 100 5.77 -9.80 10.95
N PRO A 101 5.69 -11.15 10.90
CA PRO A 101 6.86 -11.99 11.09
C PRO A 101 7.91 -11.70 10.00
N LYS A 102 9.18 -11.77 10.39
CA LYS A 102 10.33 -11.55 9.50
C LYS A 102 10.49 -12.70 8.50
#